data_AF-A0A383CBA5-F1
#
_entry.id   AF-A0A383CBA5-F1
#
_cell.length_a   1.000
_cell.length_b   1.000
_cell.length_c   1.000
_cell.angle_alpha   90.00
_cell.angle_beta   90.00
_cell.angle_gamma   90.00
#
_symmetry.space_group_name_H-M   'P 1'
#
loop_
_entity.id
_entity.type
_entity.pdbx_description
1 polymer ?
#
loop_
_entity_poly.entity_id
_entity_poly.type
_entity_poly.pdbx_seq_one_letter_code
_entity_poly.pdbx_strand_id
1 'polypeptide(L)'
;MMKTTLILANILAAVASIASEKKIVRGMDRFELIYKLQLPKLEQEGTLWIPLARTDSHQKLETLSITSPVPWHKTRDKAHQNELLVLRPDKANSGQKIAISYQVFRREKSAHVETGDSRKHLKAEKLVPINTRFAQIARKAAAKASGDLAKGRAIYAHVFKHMRYDKTGKGWGRGDALYACDARTGNCTDFHAYFIALCRAIKIPARFGIGFTIPADRNEGTIDGYHCWAEFFADGQWVPV
;
A
#
# COMPACT_ATOMS: atom_id res chain seq x y z
N MET A 1 -14.44 -27.75 -75.46
CA MET A 1 -15.68 -27.81 -74.66
C MET A 1 -15.27 -27.83 -73.19
N MET A 2 -15.82 -26.92 -72.38
CA MET A 2 -15.62 -26.69 -70.93
C MET A 2 -14.22 -26.23 -70.46
N LYS A 3 -14.07 -24.91 -70.29
CA LYS A 3 -13.05 -24.29 -69.43
C LYS A 3 -13.60 -24.24 -68.00
N THR A 4 -12.93 -24.91 -67.07
CA THR A 4 -13.32 -24.97 -65.65
C THR A 4 -12.77 -23.72 -64.95
N THR A 5 -13.66 -22.82 -64.52
CA THR A 5 -13.30 -21.64 -63.73
C THR A 5 -13.29 -22.01 -62.25
N LEU A 6 -12.11 -22.06 -61.64
CA LEU A 6 -11.98 -22.20 -60.18
C LEU A 6 -12.30 -20.84 -59.53
N ILE A 7 -13.34 -20.78 -58.71
CA ILE A 7 -13.64 -19.63 -57.84
C ILE A 7 -12.97 -19.91 -56.49
N LEU A 8 -11.89 -19.19 -56.17
CA LEU A 8 -11.34 -19.16 -54.82
C LEU A 8 -12.25 -18.28 -53.94
N ALA A 9 -13.01 -18.91 -53.04
CA ALA A 9 -13.71 -18.20 -51.98
C ALA A 9 -12.73 -17.88 -50.84
N ASN A 10 -12.33 -16.61 -50.72
CA ASN A 10 -11.61 -16.11 -49.56
C ASN A 10 -12.59 -16.00 -48.38
N ILE A 11 -12.53 -16.95 -47.45
CA ILE A 11 -13.23 -16.86 -46.17
C ILE A 11 -12.40 -15.96 -45.25
N LEU A 12 -12.78 -14.69 -45.16
CA LEU A 12 -12.25 -13.79 -44.14
C LEU A 12 -12.87 -14.17 -42.79
N ALA A 13 -12.15 -14.94 -41.98
CA ALA A 13 -12.53 -15.18 -40.60
C ALA A 13 -12.26 -13.90 -39.79
N ALA A 14 -13.31 -13.12 -39.51
CA ALA A 14 -13.22 -12.01 -38.57
C ALA A 14 -12.96 -12.58 -37.18
N VAL A 15 -11.71 -12.47 -36.71
CA VAL A 15 -11.37 -12.78 -35.32
C VAL A 15 -11.93 -11.65 -34.47
N ALA A 16 -13.13 -11.85 -33.94
CA ALA A 16 -13.65 -10.99 -32.88
C ALA A 16 -12.71 -11.13 -31.68
N SER A 17 -11.90 -10.10 -31.43
CA SER A 17 -11.17 -9.98 -30.17
C SER A 17 -12.21 -9.86 -29.06
N ILE A 18 -12.44 -10.96 -28.34
CA ILE A 18 -13.20 -10.93 -27.10
C ILE A 18 -12.34 -10.11 -26.13
N ALA A 19 -12.69 -8.85 -25.94
CA ALA A 19 -12.13 -8.03 -24.89
C ALA A 19 -12.50 -8.68 -23.55
N SER A 20 -11.57 -9.47 -23.01
CA SER A 20 -11.67 -10.00 -21.65
C SER A 20 -11.85 -8.82 -20.71
N GLU A 21 -12.93 -8.81 -19.91
CA GLU A 21 -13.08 -7.89 -18.79
C GLU A 21 -11.83 -8.02 -17.93
N LYS A 22 -11.00 -6.97 -17.91
CA LYS A 22 -9.78 -6.93 -17.12
C LYS A 22 -10.20 -6.95 -15.63
N LYS A 23 -9.85 -8.03 -14.95
CA LYS A 23 -10.26 -8.35 -13.57
C LYS A 23 -9.02 -8.47 -12.71
N ILE A 24 -9.22 -8.34 -11.39
CA ILE A 24 -8.18 -8.58 -10.39
C ILE A 24 -7.53 -9.95 -10.66
N VAL A 25 -6.22 -9.97 -10.87
CA VAL A 25 -5.45 -11.20 -11.05
C VAL A 25 -5.50 -11.99 -9.74
N ARG A 26 -6.11 -13.18 -9.80
CA ARG A 26 -6.18 -14.10 -8.66
C ARG A 26 -4.98 -15.04 -8.67
N GLY A 27 -4.50 -15.42 -7.49
CA GLY A 27 -3.32 -16.28 -7.36
C GLY A 27 -2.03 -15.47 -7.37
N MET A 28 -1.19 -15.65 -8.39
CA MET A 28 0.09 -14.96 -8.52
C MET A 28 0.09 -14.05 -9.75
N ASP A 29 0.42 -12.79 -9.53
CA ASP A 29 0.65 -11.79 -10.56
C ASP A 29 2.15 -11.54 -10.74
N ARG A 30 2.56 -11.16 -11.95
CA ARG A 30 3.95 -10.89 -12.32
C ARG A 30 4.02 -9.64 -13.20
N PHE A 31 4.74 -8.63 -12.73
CA PHE A 31 4.91 -7.36 -13.45
C PHE A 31 6.23 -6.69 -13.12
N GLU A 32 6.65 -5.75 -13.96
CA GLU A 32 7.75 -4.84 -13.66
C GLU A 32 7.21 -3.59 -12.94
N LEU A 33 7.87 -3.21 -11.85
CA LEU A 33 7.59 -1.95 -11.15
C LEU A 33 8.82 -1.04 -11.24
N ILE A 34 8.65 0.14 -11.83
CA ILE A 34 9.70 1.14 -11.91
C ILE A 34 9.36 2.31 -10.99
N TYR A 35 10.08 2.41 -9.87
CA TYR A 35 9.95 3.52 -8.93
C TYR A 35 10.91 4.64 -9.34
N LYS A 36 10.37 5.79 -9.72
CA LYS A 36 11.13 6.97 -10.16
C LYS A 36 10.91 8.13 -9.20
N LEU A 37 11.99 8.79 -8.81
CA LEU A 37 11.96 10.06 -8.11
C LEU A 37 12.84 11.08 -8.82
N GLN A 38 12.48 12.35 -8.69
CA GLN A 38 13.29 13.47 -9.13
C GLN A 38 13.79 14.20 -7.89
N LEU A 39 15.11 14.42 -7.83
CA LEU A 39 15.69 15.18 -6.73
C LEU A 39 15.11 16.60 -6.75
N PRO A 40 14.68 17.13 -5.59
CA PRO A 40 14.24 18.51 -5.51
C PRO A 40 15.43 19.44 -5.80
N LYS A 41 15.16 20.75 -5.84
CA LYS A 41 16.24 21.72 -5.78
C LYS A 41 16.96 21.57 -4.44
N LEU A 42 18.26 21.30 -4.48
CA LEU A 42 19.12 21.17 -3.30
C LEU A 42 19.99 22.42 -3.19
N GLU A 43 19.97 23.06 -2.03
CA GLU A 43 20.85 24.22 -1.76
C GLU A 43 22.22 23.78 -1.20
N GLN A 44 22.30 22.57 -0.65
CA GLN A 44 23.48 21.97 -0.03
C GLN A 44 23.43 20.44 -0.12
N GLU A 45 24.51 19.76 0.27
CA GLU A 45 24.51 18.30 0.44
C GLU A 45 23.48 17.88 1.49
N GLY A 46 22.78 16.79 1.21
CA GLY A 46 21.86 16.15 2.14
C GLY A 46 21.99 14.64 2.08
N THR A 47 21.56 13.96 3.14
CA THR A 47 21.40 12.50 3.09
C THR A 47 19.99 12.15 2.66
N LEU A 48 19.87 11.29 1.65
CA LEU A 48 18.60 10.75 1.17
C LEU A 48 18.51 9.27 1.53
N TRP A 49 17.40 8.89 2.17
CA TRP A 49 17.05 7.50 2.46
C TRP A 49 15.84 7.11 1.62
N ILE A 50 15.99 6.08 0.78
CA ILE A 50 14.92 5.56 -0.05
C ILE A 50 14.58 4.15 0.41
N PRO A 51 13.37 3.88 0.93
CA PRO A 51 12.98 2.54 1.30
C PRO A 51 12.93 1.65 0.06
N LEU A 52 13.54 0.46 0.16
CA LEU A 52 13.49 -0.55 -0.88
C LEU A 52 12.29 -1.48 -0.64
N ALA A 53 11.67 -1.93 -1.74
CA ALA A 53 10.61 -2.93 -1.68
C ALA A 53 11.12 -4.24 -1.04
N ARG A 54 10.28 -4.88 -0.24
CA ARG A 54 10.64 -6.03 0.60
C ARG A 54 9.98 -7.31 0.08
N THR A 55 10.76 -8.39 -0.01
CA THR A 55 10.25 -9.75 -0.17
C THR A 55 9.67 -10.27 1.16
N ASP A 56 8.46 -10.80 1.12
CA ASP A 56 7.80 -11.45 2.25
C ASP A 56 6.91 -12.63 1.76
N SER A 57 6.04 -13.16 2.62
CA SER A 57 5.18 -14.29 2.28
C SER A 57 4.16 -14.01 1.18
N HIS A 58 3.91 -12.74 0.84
CA HIS A 58 2.91 -12.33 -0.15
C HIS A 58 3.53 -11.76 -1.42
N GLN A 59 4.83 -11.52 -1.46
CA GLN A 59 5.51 -11.00 -2.63
C GLN A 59 7.00 -11.36 -2.66
N LYS A 60 7.51 -11.62 -3.86
CA LYS A 60 8.94 -11.73 -4.16
C LYS A 60 9.35 -10.56 -5.04
N LEU A 61 10.41 -9.87 -4.64
CA LEU A 61 10.99 -8.73 -5.35
C LEU A 61 12.40 -9.10 -5.80
N GLU A 62 12.67 -8.92 -7.08
CA GLU A 62 14.00 -9.02 -7.66
C GLU A 62 14.38 -7.63 -8.17
N THR A 63 15.46 -7.06 -7.62
CA THR A 63 15.96 -5.76 -8.10
C THR A 63 16.66 -5.95 -9.44
N LEU A 64 16.11 -5.37 -10.49
CA LEU A 64 16.67 -5.43 -11.83
C LEU A 64 17.77 -4.38 -12.01
N SER A 65 17.51 -3.15 -11.56
CA SER A 65 18.47 -2.05 -11.65
C SER A 65 18.21 -0.97 -10.61
N ILE A 66 19.28 -0.24 -10.25
CA ILE A 66 19.24 0.99 -9.47
C ILE A 66 20.09 2.01 -10.23
N THR A 67 19.44 3.03 -10.79
CA THR A 67 20.10 4.16 -11.45
C THR A 67 20.08 5.36 -10.53
N SER A 68 21.25 5.94 -10.28
CA SER A 68 21.44 7.09 -9.39
C SER A 68 22.51 8.03 -9.96
N PRO A 69 22.37 9.36 -9.76
CA PRO A 69 23.38 10.32 -10.16
C PRO A 69 24.61 10.36 -9.23
N VAL A 70 24.52 9.69 -8.07
CA VAL A 70 25.59 9.61 -7.07
C VAL A 70 25.78 8.19 -6.54
N PRO A 71 26.95 7.86 -5.97
CA PRO A 71 27.16 6.60 -5.26
C PRO A 71 26.15 6.37 -4.14
N TRP A 72 25.86 5.10 -3.88
CA TRP A 72 24.89 4.67 -2.88
C TRP A 72 25.37 3.42 -2.15
N HIS A 73 24.79 3.18 -0.98
CA HIS A 73 24.91 1.91 -0.27
C HIS A 73 23.57 1.50 0.34
N LYS A 74 23.44 0.22 0.71
CA LYS A 74 22.27 -0.29 1.42
C LYS A 74 22.50 -0.29 2.92
N THR A 75 21.46 -0.02 3.69
CA THR A 75 21.43 -0.21 5.15
C THR A 75 20.05 -0.71 5.60
N ARG A 76 19.88 -0.95 6.91
CA ARG A 76 18.59 -1.30 7.51
C ARG A 76 18.24 -0.32 8.62
N ASP A 77 16.96 0.05 8.73
CA ASP A 77 16.50 0.82 9.87
C ASP A 77 16.50 -0.04 11.16
N LYS A 78 16.78 0.57 12.31
CA LYS A 78 16.94 -0.14 13.57
C LYS A 78 15.66 -0.80 14.07
N ALA A 79 14.51 -0.19 13.84
CA ALA A 79 13.24 -0.56 14.49
C ALA A 79 12.50 -1.68 13.74
N HIS A 80 12.51 -1.63 12.41
CA HIS A 80 11.72 -2.48 11.54
C HIS A 80 12.57 -3.28 10.55
N GLN A 81 13.88 -3.01 10.49
CA GLN A 81 14.82 -3.70 9.60
C GLN A 81 14.47 -3.57 8.11
N ASN A 82 13.75 -2.50 7.73
CA ASN A 82 13.49 -2.17 6.33
C ASN A 82 14.81 -1.85 5.65
N GLU A 83 15.02 -2.38 4.45
CA GLU A 83 16.17 -2.01 3.64
C GLU A 83 16.00 -0.61 3.08
N LEU A 84 17.06 0.18 3.20
CA LEU A 84 17.12 1.55 2.73
C LEU A 84 18.30 1.70 1.78
N LEU A 85 18.08 2.38 0.67
CA LEU A 85 19.14 2.94 -0.16
C LEU A 85 19.54 4.29 0.42
N VAL A 86 20.83 4.49 0.68
CA VAL A 86 21.37 5.73 1.25
C VAL A 86 22.30 6.40 0.26
N LEU A 87 22.04 7.68 -0.01
CA LEU A 87 22.78 8.51 -0.96
C LEU A 87 23.07 9.88 -0.34
N ARG A 88 24.09 10.56 -0.87
CA ARG A 88 24.44 11.94 -0.48
C ARG A 88 24.50 12.85 -1.72
N PRO A 89 23.35 13.25 -2.29
CA PRO A 89 23.34 14.22 -3.37
C PRO A 89 23.65 15.63 -2.88
N ASP A 90 24.22 16.44 -3.76
CA ASP A 90 24.50 17.86 -3.55
C ASP A 90 23.73 18.75 -4.54
N LYS A 91 24.07 20.05 -4.54
CA LYS A 91 23.46 21.04 -5.43
C LYS A 91 23.54 20.67 -6.92
N ALA A 92 24.65 20.05 -7.37
CA ALA A 92 24.85 19.66 -8.77
C ALA A 92 23.92 18.51 -9.19
N ASN A 93 23.37 17.76 -8.24
CA ASN A 93 22.41 16.70 -8.51
C ASN A 93 20.95 17.16 -8.54
N SER A 94 20.66 18.45 -8.32
CA SER A 94 19.30 19.00 -8.35
C SER A 94 18.57 18.66 -9.64
N GLY A 95 17.32 18.20 -9.54
CA GLY A 95 16.50 17.83 -10.71
C GLY A 95 16.90 16.54 -11.41
N GLN A 96 18.02 15.91 -11.04
CA GLN A 96 18.40 14.60 -11.59
C GLN A 96 17.49 13.50 -11.04
N LYS A 97 17.37 12.40 -11.79
CA LYS A 97 16.43 11.32 -11.50
C LYS A 97 17.14 10.13 -10.87
N ILE A 98 16.45 9.49 -9.93
CA ILE A 98 16.81 8.17 -9.41
C ILE A 98 15.69 7.21 -9.83
N ALA A 99 16.06 6.02 -10.29
CA ALA A 99 15.13 4.98 -10.69
C ALA A 99 15.52 3.64 -10.09
N ILE A 100 14.53 2.90 -9.59
CA ILE A 100 14.68 1.54 -9.10
C ILE A 100 13.68 0.66 -9.83
N SER A 101 14.17 -0.34 -10.58
CA SER A 101 13.33 -1.29 -11.30
C SER A 101 13.30 -2.63 -10.57
N TYR A 102 12.10 -3.19 -10.44
CA TYR A 102 11.85 -4.48 -9.81
C TYR A 102 11.09 -5.41 -10.75
N GLN A 103 11.49 -6.68 -10.81
CA GLN A 103 10.58 -7.75 -11.18
C GLN A 103 9.81 -8.16 -9.92
N VAL A 104 8.49 -7.99 -9.97
CA VAL A 104 7.58 -8.30 -8.87
C VAL A 104 6.84 -9.60 -9.18
N PHE A 105 6.78 -10.50 -8.21
CA PHE A 105 5.86 -11.63 -8.16
C PHE A 105 4.99 -11.44 -6.93
N ARG A 106 3.69 -11.24 -7.09
CA ARG A 106 2.79 -10.85 -6.00
C ARG A 106 1.64 -11.82 -5.87
N ARG A 107 1.25 -12.17 -4.64
CA ARG A 107 0.03 -12.92 -4.34
C ARG A 107 -0.95 -12.06 -3.54
N GLU A 108 -2.24 -12.28 -3.75
CA GLU A 108 -3.28 -11.59 -2.97
C GLU A 108 -3.09 -11.87 -1.47
N LYS A 109 -3.21 -10.81 -0.65
CA LYS A 109 -2.98 -10.89 0.78
C LYS A 109 -4.28 -11.23 1.49
N SER A 110 -4.37 -12.41 2.08
CA SER A 110 -5.45 -12.82 2.98
C SER A 110 -5.02 -12.76 4.45
N ALA A 111 -5.91 -13.15 5.36
CA ALA A 111 -5.54 -13.37 6.76
C ALA A 111 -4.38 -14.38 6.82
N HIS A 112 -3.29 -14.02 7.50
CA HIS A 112 -2.05 -14.79 7.46
C HIS A 112 -1.36 -14.81 8.81
N VAL A 113 -0.61 -15.88 9.05
CA VAL A 113 0.26 -16.01 10.21
C VAL A 113 1.60 -15.36 9.88
N GLU A 114 2.14 -14.62 10.85
CA GLU A 114 3.49 -14.07 10.79
C GLU A 114 4.15 -14.30 12.14
N THR A 115 5.46 -14.60 12.14
CA THR A 115 6.22 -14.77 13.37
C THR A 115 6.45 -13.43 14.07
N GLY A 116 6.54 -13.48 15.40
CA GLY A 116 6.83 -12.31 16.23
C GLY A 116 5.69 -11.91 17.15
N ASP A 117 6.01 -11.08 18.15
CA ASP A 117 5.04 -10.66 19.15
C ASP A 117 4.11 -9.57 18.59
N SER A 118 2.84 -9.91 18.35
CA SER A 118 1.83 -8.96 17.88
C SER A 118 1.59 -7.83 18.89
N ARG A 119 1.80 -8.06 20.19
CA ARG A 119 1.58 -7.08 21.26
C ARG A 119 2.48 -5.84 21.14
N LYS A 120 3.60 -5.92 20.40
CA LYS A 120 4.42 -4.73 20.09
C LYS A 120 3.63 -3.65 19.34
N HIS A 121 2.59 -4.06 18.59
CA HIS A 121 1.69 -3.18 17.85
C HIS A 121 0.51 -2.66 18.69
N LEU A 122 0.57 -2.80 20.01
CA LEU A 122 -0.32 -2.13 20.97
C LEU A 122 0.25 -0.79 21.44
N LYS A 123 1.51 -0.47 21.14
CA LYS A 123 2.16 0.73 21.63
C LYS A 123 1.54 1.99 21.00
N ALA A 124 1.37 3.03 21.82
CA ALA A 124 0.97 4.35 21.34
C ALA A 124 2.11 4.99 20.52
N GLU A 125 1.73 5.73 19.49
CA GLU A 125 2.64 6.54 18.66
C GLU A 125 2.21 8.00 18.72
N LYS A 126 3.10 8.93 18.33
CA LYS A 126 2.82 10.38 18.39
C LYS A 126 1.50 10.76 17.70
N LEU A 127 1.25 10.18 16.52
CA LEU A 127 0.07 10.48 15.69
C LEU A 127 -1.07 9.48 15.89
N VAL A 128 -0.83 8.40 16.63
CA VAL A 128 -1.81 7.35 16.93
C VAL A 128 -1.80 7.10 18.45
N PRO A 129 -2.25 8.07 19.26
CA PRO A 129 -2.23 7.97 20.71
C PRO A 129 -3.32 7.01 21.21
N ILE A 130 -3.14 6.52 22.44
CA ILE A 130 -4.18 5.78 23.17
C ILE A 130 -4.81 6.74 24.18
N ASN A 131 -6.12 6.92 24.13
CA ASN A 131 -6.86 7.77 25.07
C ASN A 131 -8.26 7.21 25.37
N THR A 132 -8.91 7.77 26.38
CA THR A 132 -10.24 7.36 26.84
C THR A 132 -11.32 7.57 25.77
N ARG A 133 -11.21 8.64 24.97
CA ARG A 133 -12.16 8.94 23.88
C ARG A 133 -12.17 7.85 22.82
N PHE A 134 -11.01 7.40 22.34
CA PHE A 134 -10.91 6.29 21.40
C PHE A 134 -11.42 4.99 22.01
N ALA A 135 -11.12 4.72 23.29
CA ALA A 135 -11.62 3.52 23.96
C ALA A 135 -13.15 3.51 24.05
N GLN A 136 -13.78 4.65 24.34
CA GLN A 136 -15.24 4.78 24.37
C GLN A 136 -15.85 4.56 22.98
N ILE A 137 -15.29 5.19 21.94
CA ILE A 137 -15.76 5.03 20.56
C ILE A 137 -15.63 3.58 20.12
N ALA A 138 -14.47 2.96 20.31
CA ALA A 138 -14.20 1.59 19.90
C ALA A 138 -15.08 0.58 20.65
N ARG A 139 -15.27 0.73 21.97
CA ARG A 139 -16.20 -0.12 22.75
C ARG A 139 -17.63 0.01 22.27
N LYS A 140 -18.08 1.24 21.95
CA LYS A 140 -19.43 1.47 21.41
C LYS A 140 -19.59 0.83 20.02
N ALA A 141 -18.62 1.03 19.13
CA ALA A 141 -18.62 0.45 17.79
C ALA A 141 -18.67 -1.09 17.84
N ALA A 142 -17.93 -1.69 18.76
CA ALA A 142 -17.77 -3.13 18.88
C ALA A 142 -18.68 -3.79 19.95
N ALA A 143 -19.68 -3.08 20.49
CA ALA A 143 -20.47 -3.53 21.65
C ALA A 143 -21.19 -4.87 21.44
N LYS A 144 -21.56 -5.19 20.20
CA LYS A 144 -22.25 -6.45 19.82
C LYS A 144 -21.31 -7.50 19.21
N ALA A 145 -20.01 -7.22 19.16
CA ALA A 145 -19.03 -8.07 18.49
C ALA A 145 -18.30 -8.96 19.50
N SER A 146 -18.30 -10.26 19.23
CA SER A 146 -17.59 -11.26 20.03
C SER A 146 -16.30 -11.69 19.33
N GLY A 147 -15.19 -11.69 20.07
CA GLY A 147 -13.86 -11.99 19.52
C GLY A 147 -13.24 -10.83 18.74
N ASP A 148 -11.92 -10.85 18.59
CA ASP A 148 -11.18 -9.71 18.03
C ASP A 148 -11.40 -9.54 16.53
N LEU A 149 -11.68 -10.63 15.79
CA LEU A 149 -12.05 -10.57 14.38
C LEU A 149 -13.34 -9.75 14.16
N ALA A 150 -14.40 -10.07 14.92
CA ALA A 150 -15.67 -9.37 14.80
C ALA A 150 -15.54 -7.91 15.27
N LYS A 151 -14.77 -7.65 16.35
CA LYS A 151 -14.53 -6.29 16.84
C LYS A 151 -13.77 -5.44 15.82
N GLY A 152 -12.72 -5.99 15.20
CA GLY A 152 -11.98 -5.31 14.14
C GLY A 152 -12.86 -4.96 12.93
N ARG A 153 -13.72 -5.90 12.50
CA ARG A 153 -14.72 -5.64 11.44
C ARG A 153 -15.73 -4.55 11.84
N ALA A 154 -16.20 -4.55 13.09
CA ALA A 154 -17.11 -3.54 13.59
C ALA A 154 -16.46 -2.14 13.64
N ILE A 155 -15.17 -2.07 14.03
CA ILE A 155 -14.39 -0.83 14.00
C ILE A 155 -14.17 -0.36 12.56
N TYR A 156 -13.86 -1.25 11.62
CA TYR A 156 -13.76 -0.91 10.20
C TYR A 156 -15.05 -0.29 9.69
N ALA A 157 -16.19 -0.94 9.95
CA ALA A 157 -17.50 -0.44 9.56
C ALA A 157 -17.81 0.92 10.20
N HIS A 158 -17.39 1.13 11.46
CA HIS A 158 -17.50 2.43 12.12
C HIS A 158 -16.67 3.50 11.40
N VAL A 159 -15.40 3.25 11.09
CA VAL A 159 -14.54 4.21 10.37
C VAL A 159 -15.14 4.54 9.00
N PHE A 160 -15.50 3.52 8.22
CA PHE A 160 -16.09 3.68 6.90
C PHE A 160 -17.39 4.48 6.93
N LYS A 161 -18.24 4.27 7.94
CA LYS A 161 -19.50 5.00 8.10
C LYS A 161 -19.30 6.46 8.53
N HIS A 162 -18.25 6.77 9.30
CA HIS A 162 -18.10 8.08 9.93
C HIS A 162 -17.03 8.97 9.31
N MET A 163 -16.22 8.45 8.38
CA MET A 163 -15.25 9.23 7.63
C MET A 163 -15.64 9.34 6.16
N ARG A 164 -15.43 10.52 5.57
CA ARG A 164 -15.55 10.75 4.13
C ARG A 164 -14.15 10.87 3.51
N TYR A 165 -13.92 10.18 2.40
CA TYR A 165 -12.70 10.40 1.63
C TYR A 165 -12.77 11.76 0.94
N ASP A 166 -11.90 12.68 1.36
CA ASP A 166 -11.96 14.08 0.94
C ASP A 166 -10.57 14.71 1.06
N LYS A 167 -10.02 15.10 -0.09
CA LYS A 167 -8.71 15.75 -0.23
C LYS A 167 -8.85 17.25 -0.51
N THR A 168 -10.03 17.83 -0.29
CA THR A 168 -10.24 19.27 -0.41
C THR A 168 -9.79 20.00 0.85
N GLY A 169 -9.40 21.26 0.70
CA GLY A 169 -8.92 22.07 1.83
C GLY A 169 -7.55 21.65 2.38
N LYS A 170 -7.31 21.97 3.65
CA LYS A 170 -6.03 21.74 4.35
C LYS A 170 -6.22 20.75 5.50
N GLY A 171 -5.18 19.99 5.82
CA GLY A 171 -5.12 19.18 7.04
C GLY A 171 -5.38 17.68 6.87
N TRP A 172 -5.85 17.23 5.70
CA TRP A 172 -5.83 15.82 5.33
C TRP A 172 -4.40 15.31 5.11
N GLY A 173 -4.21 13.99 5.12
CA GLY A 173 -2.94 13.33 4.85
C GLY A 173 -1.94 13.41 6.00
N ARG A 174 -2.38 13.75 7.22
CA ARG A 174 -1.51 13.92 8.38
C ARG A 174 -1.23 12.60 9.09
N GLY A 175 -2.17 11.66 9.01
CA GLY A 175 -2.11 10.43 9.81
C GLY A 175 -2.29 10.69 11.30
N ASP A 176 -2.84 11.85 11.67
CA ASP A 176 -3.19 12.20 13.04
C ASP A 176 -4.58 11.65 13.34
N ALA A 177 -4.64 10.63 14.20
CA ALA A 177 -5.88 9.95 14.55
C ALA A 177 -6.87 10.86 15.30
N LEU A 178 -6.40 11.86 16.05
CA LEU A 178 -7.27 12.81 16.74
C LEU A 178 -7.92 13.75 15.73
N TYR A 179 -7.11 14.30 14.83
CA TYR A 179 -7.61 15.11 13.72
C TYR A 179 -8.63 14.32 12.89
N ALA A 180 -8.32 13.09 12.49
CA ALA A 180 -9.22 12.24 11.71
C ALA A 180 -10.56 11.98 12.43
N CYS A 181 -10.53 11.78 13.75
CA CYS A 181 -11.71 11.60 14.59
C CYS A 181 -12.60 12.84 14.65
N ASP A 182 -11.99 14.03 14.69
CA ASP A 182 -12.69 15.32 14.74
C ASP A 182 -13.21 15.76 13.37
N ALA A 183 -12.32 15.79 12.37
CA ALA A 183 -12.61 16.29 11.03
C ALA A 183 -13.55 15.35 10.27
N ARG A 184 -13.48 14.03 10.52
CA ARG A 184 -14.26 13.00 9.81
C ARG A 184 -14.08 13.04 8.29
N THR A 185 -12.95 13.60 7.84
CA THR A 185 -12.56 13.70 6.44
C THR A 185 -11.06 13.45 6.31
N GLY A 186 -10.62 12.90 5.20
CA GLY A 186 -9.19 12.69 4.94
C GLY A 186 -8.91 11.75 3.77
N ASN A 187 -7.67 11.30 3.66
CA ASN A 187 -7.25 10.30 2.67
C ASN A 187 -6.90 8.95 3.35
N CYS A 188 -6.28 8.03 2.61
CA CYS A 188 -5.84 6.74 3.14
C CYS A 188 -5.01 6.87 4.42
N THR A 189 -4.16 7.90 4.53
CA THR A 189 -3.32 8.18 5.70
C THR A 189 -4.14 8.42 6.97
N ASP A 190 -5.21 9.21 6.87
CA ASP A 190 -6.06 9.55 8.01
C ASP A 190 -6.97 8.38 8.41
N PHE A 191 -7.47 7.63 7.43
CA PHE A 191 -8.33 6.46 7.65
C PHE A 191 -7.59 5.35 8.42
N HIS A 192 -6.38 4.97 7.99
CA HIS A 192 -5.63 3.93 8.68
C HIS A 192 -5.24 4.37 10.10
N ALA A 193 -4.87 5.65 10.30
CA ALA A 193 -4.47 6.16 11.60
C ALA A 193 -5.63 6.08 12.60
N TYR A 194 -6.82 6.51 12.18
CA TYR A 194 -8.00 6.43 13.02
C TYR A 194 -8.41 4.99 13.33
N PHE A 195 -8.42 4.10 12.32
CA PHE A 195 -8.70 2.68 12.51
C PHE A 195 -7.74 2.04 13.53
N ILE A 196 -6.43 2.24 13.35
CA ILE A 196 -5.39 1.70 14.23
C ILE A 196 -5.57 2.24 15.65
N ALA A 197 -5.86 3.54 15.82
CA ALA A 197 -6.08 4.14 17.14
C ALA A 197 -7.25 3.49 17.88
N LEU A 198 -8.38 3.26 17.19
CA LEU A 198 -9.55 2.61 17.77
C LEU A 198 -9.27 1.15 18.17
N CYS A 199 -8.60 0.38 17.30
CA CYS A 199 -8.21 -0.99 17.61
C CYS A 199 -7.29 -1.06 18.84
N ARG A 200 -6.21 -0.28 18.86
CA ARG A 200 -5.25 -0.26 19.96
C ARG A 200 -5.88 0.21 21.27
N ALA A 201 -6.85 1.12 21.22
CA ALA A 201 -7.56 1.62 22.41
C ALA A 201 -8.39 0.55 23.13
N ILE A 202 -8.78 -0.54 22.45
CA ILE A 202 -9.43 -1.70 23.05
C ILE A 202 -8.56 -2.96 23.05
N LYS A 203 -7.23 -2.77 23.00
CA LYS A 203 -6.20 -3.81 23.11
C LYS A 203 -6.18 -4.82 21.95
N ILE A 204 -6.66 -4.43 20.77
CA ILE A 204 -6.45 -5.19 19.54
C ILE A 204 -5.18 -4.67 18.86
N PRO A 205 -4.14 -5.50 18.68
CA PRO A 205 -2.94 -5.07 17.96
C PRO A 205 -3.27 -4.67 16.53
N ALA A 206 -2.77 -3.52 16.09
CA ALA A 206 -2.98 -3.04 14.73
C ALA A 206 -1.75 -2.31 14.21
N ARG A 207 -1.43 -2.49 12.93
CA ARG A 207 -0.20 -1.97 12.30
C ARG A 207 -0.48 -1.31 10.95
N PHE A 208 0.42 -0.41 10.60
CA PHE A 208 0.43 0.33 9.35
C PHE A 208 1.09 -0.47 8.23
N GLY A 209 0.55 -0.35 7.01
CA GLY A 209 1.19 -0.82 5.78
C GLY A 209 1.11 0.25 4.68
N ILE A 210 2.13 0.29 3.82
CA ILE A 210 2.22 1.22 2.70
C ILE A 210 2.79 0.51 1.47
N GLY A 211 2.33 0.92 0.29
CA GLY A 211 2.84 0.44 -0.99
C GLY A 211 2.06 1.04 -2.14
N PHE A 212 1.80 0.26 -3.18
CA PHE A 212 1.20 0.73 -4.43
C PHE A 212 -0.03 -0.11 -4.79
N THR A 213 -1.08 0.54 -5.28
CA THR A 213 -2.25 -0.15 -5.84
C THR A 213 -1.95 -0.56 -7.27
N ILE A 214 -2.12 -1.85 -7.57
CA ILE A 214 -1.97 -2.36 -8.94
C ILE A 214 -3.33 -2.25 -9.63
N PRO A 215 -3.45 -1.48 -10.72
CA PRO A 215 -4.70 -1.35 -11.47
C PRO A 215 -5.12 -2.69 -12.07
N ALA A 216 -6.38 -3.09 -11.87
CA ALA A 216 -6.91 -4.34 -12.41
C ALA A 216 -7.35 -4.22 -13.88
N ASP A 217 -7.45 -3.00 -14.39
CA ASP A 217 -8.02 -2.64 -15.69
C ASP A 217 -6.96 -2.30 -16.76
N ARG A 218 -5.67 -2.48 -16.46
CA ARG A 218 -4.55 -2.25 -17.38
C ARG A 218 -3.33 -3.08 -17.00
N ASN A 219 -2.53 -3.42 -18.00
CA ASN A 219 -1.30 -4.22 -17.84
C ASN A 219 -0.03 -3.35 -17.84
N GLU A 220 -0.16 -2.06 -18.12
CA GLU A 220 0.94 -1.10 -18.14
C GLU A 220 0.41 0.31 -17.81
N GLY A 221 1.33 1.20 -17.44
CA GLY A 221 1.05 2.61 -17.18
C GLY A 221 1.56 3.10 -15.84
N THR A 222 1.24 4.35 -15.52
CA THR A 222 1.62 5.00 -14.27
C THR A 222 0.67 4.61 -13.14
N ILE A 223 1.24 4.36 -11.96
CA ILE A 223 0.50 4.20 -10.70
C ILE A 223 0.41 5.57 -10.02
N ASP A 224 -0.78 5.95 -9.55
CA ASP A 224 -1.09 7.29 -9.02
C ASP A 224 -0.57 7.55 -7.59
N GLY A 225 0.67 7.15 -7.33
CA GLY A 225 1.34 7.30 -6.05
C GLY A 225 1.12 6.14 -5.08
N TYR A 226 1.50 6.36 -3.84
CA TYR A 226 1.40 5.35 -2.79
C TYR A 226 -0.03 5.23 -2.25
N HIS A 227 -0.29 4.10 -1.60
CA HIS A 227 -1.49 3.86 -0.82
C HIS A 227 -1.11 3.28 0.55
N CYS A 228 -1.97 3.54 1.53
CA CYS A 228 -1.78 3.09 2.90
C CYS A 228 -2.95 2.20 3.31
N TRP A 229 -2.66 1.16 4.07
CA TRP A 229 -3.65 0.26 4.65
C TRP A 229 -3.30 -0.03 6.11
N ALA A 230 -4.18 -0.77 6.79
CA ALA A 230 -3.96 -1.26 8.12
C ALA A 230 -4.08 -2.78 8.15
N GLU A 231 -3.49 -3.39 9.18
CA GLU A 231 -3.79 -4.76 9.54
C GLU A 231 -4.07 -4.80 11.04
N PHE A 232 -4.97 -5.68 11.46
CA PHE A 232 -5.19 -5.95 12.88
C PHE A 232 -5.01 -7.43 13.17
N PHE A 233 -4.65 -7.75 14.40
CA PHE A 233 -4.38 -9.11 14.83
C PHE A 233 -5.63 -9.71 15.47
N ALA A 234 -6.07 -10.86 14.97
CA ALA A 234 -7.19 -11.63 15.50
C ALA A 234 -6.93 -13.12 15.31
N ASP A 235 -7.28 -13.93 16.30
CA ASP A 235 -7.25 -15.40 16.23
C ASP A 235 -5.91 -15.98 15.72
N GLY A 236 -4.79 -15.37 16.11
CA GLY A 236 -3.44 -15.79 15.73
C GLY A 236 -2.97 -15.29 14.36
N GLN A 237 -3.75 -14.45 13.67
CA GLN A 237 -3.48 -14.01 12.31
C GLN A 237 -3.51 -12.48 12.17
N TRP A 238 -2.72 -11.95 11.23
CA TRP A 238 -2.87 -10.59 10.73
C TRP A 238 -3.95 -10.56 9.66
N VAL A 239 -4.96 -9.73 9.89
CA VAL A 239 -6.10 -9.53 9.00
C VAL A 239 -5.93 -8.18 8.27
N PRO A 240 -5.77 -8.17 6.94
CA PRO A 240 -5.69 -6.94 6.15
C PRO A 240 -7.04 -6.21 6.10
N VAL A 241 -6.98 -4.88 6.01
CA VAL A 241 -8.13 -3.96 6.02
C VAL A 241 -8.09 -3.04 4.81
#